data_AF-A0A8H4UL49-F1
#
_entry.id   AF-A0A8H4UL49-F1
#
_cell.length_a   1.000
_cell.length_b   1.000
_cell.length_c   1.000
_cell.angle_alpha   90.00
_cell.angle_beta   90.00
_cell.angle_gamma   90.00
#
_symmetry.space_group_name_H-M   'P 1'
#
loop_
_entity.id
_entity.type
_entity.pdbx_description
1 polymer ?
#
loop_
_entity_poly.entity_id
_entity_poly.type
_entity_poly.pdbx_seq_one_letter_code
_entity_poly.pdbx_strand_id
1 'polypeptide(L)'
;MDKIPRISRAQVFDALRKQIPPSKVLVIGAGVAGLSAIGAARRNGAIVRAFDTRPAAREQVQSLGAEFIEVDMQEDGSGQGGYAKEMSKEFIEAEMKLFMEQCREVDIVITTALIPGRPAPKLITKEMVHAMKPGSVIVDLAAEAGGNCEATVPGELAIYDGVKVI
;
A
#
# COMPACT_ATOMS: atom_id res chain seq x y z
N MET A 1 32.08 33.88 32.08
CA MET A 1 32.16 33.34 30.70
C MET A 1 31.56 31.95 30.77
N ASP A 2 30.27 31.84 30.47
CA ASP A 2 29.55 30.57 30.61
C ASP A 2 30.11 29.53 29.64
N LYS A 3 30.48 28.36 30.18
CA LYS A 3 31.02 27.27 29.38
C LYS A 3 29.92 26.77 28.45
N ILE A 4 30.17 26.84 27.14
CA ILE A 4 29.33 26.22 26.12
C ILE A 4 29.22 24.72 26.47
N PRO A 5 28.01 24.17 26.68
CA PRO A 5 27.85 22.77 27.04
C PRO A 5 28.36 21.86 25.93
N ARG A 6 29.26 20.93 26.28
CA ARG A 6 29.74 19.89 25.35
C ARG A 6 28.70 18.78 25.28
N ILE A 7 27.94 18.75 24.19
CA ILE A 7 27.06 17.62 23.87
C ILE A 7 27.94 16.44 23.46
N SER A 8 27.80 15.32 24.15
CA SER A 8 28.53 14.09 23.81
C SER A 8 27.99 13.45 22.53
N ARG A 9 28.80 12.67 21.83
CA ARG A 9 28.33 11.89 20.66
C ARG A 9 27.12 11.02 21.03
N ALA A 10 27.10 10.43 22.23
CA ALA A 10 25.97 9.65 22.72
C ALA A 10 24.69 10.49 22.84
N GLN A 11 24.78 11.73 23.31
CA GLN A 11 23.64 12.65 23.39
C GLN A 11 23.15 13.10 22.01
N VAL A 12 24.05 13.27 21.03
CA VAL A 12 23.66 13.53 19.63
C VAL A 12 22.93 12.31 19.04
N PHE A 13 23.44 11.09 19.26
CA PHE A 13 22.80 9.87 18.79
C PHE A 13 21.47 9.58 19.50
N ASP A 14 21.34 9.85 20.80
CA ASP A 14 20.07 9.70 21.52
C ASP A 14 19.02 10.74 21.12
N ALA A 15 19.44 11.97 20.76
CA ALA A 15 18.55 12.97 20.18
C ALA A 15 18.04 12.55 18.79
N LEU A 16 18.91 11.94 17.97
CA LEU A 16 18.51 11.34 16.68
C LEU A 16 17.62 10.11 16.86
N ARG A 17 17.70 9.40 18.01
CA ARG A 17 16.89 8.22 18.36
C ARG A 17 15.49 8.52 18.86
N LYS A 18 15.08 9.77 19.04
CA LYS A 18 13.64 10.13 19.08
C LYS A 18 13.03 10.03 17.66
N GLN A 19 13.30 8.90 17.02
CA GLN A 19 13.08 8.57 15.61
C GLN A 19 11.60 8.59 15.30
N ILE A 20 11.21 9.49 14.39
CA ILE A 20 9.94 9.34 13.68
C ILE A 20 10.04 8.00 12.93
N PRO A 21 9.18 7.01 13.23
CA PRO A 21 9.24 5.72 12.56
C PRO A 21 9.01 5.92 11.05
N PRO A 22 9.65 5.10 10.19
CA PRO A 22 9.43 5.19 8.76
C PRO A 22 7.96 4.90 8.44
N SER A 23 7.42 5.59 7.43
CA SER A 23 6.07 5.31 6.96
C SER A 23 5.97 3.88 6.43
N LYS A 24 4.85 3.23 6.71
CA LYS A 24 4.48 1.94 6.13
C LYS A 24 3.57 2.16 4.93
N VAL A 25 3.95 1.61 3.78
CA VAL A 25 3.21 1.72 2.52
C VAL A 25 2.76 0.35 2.06
N LEU A 26 1.48 0.20 1.77
CA LEU A 26 0.93 -0.97 1.06
C LEU A 26 0.72 -0.61 -0.41
N VAL A 27 1.18 -1.47 -1.31
CA VAL A 27 0.88 -1.38 -2.75
C VAL A 27 0.07 -2.59 -3.18
N ILE A 28 -1.12 -2.34 -3.73
CA ILE A 28 -2.03 -3.39 -4.24
C ILE A 28 -1.97 -3.38 -5.77
N GLY A 29 -1.47 -4.47 -6.33
CA GLY A 29 -1.09 -4.61 -7.73
C GLY A 29 0.37 -4.22 -7.95
N ALA A 30 1.12 -5.12 -8.58
CA ALA A 30 2.53 -4.99 -8.93
C ALA A 30 2.72 -5.09 -10.45
N GLY A 31 1.88 -4.35 -11.19
CA GLY A 31 2.14 -3.99 -12.60
C GLY A 31 3.20 -2.89 -12.71
N VAL A 32 3.30 -2.26 -13.89
CA VAL A 32 4.27 -1.16 -14.12
C VAL A 32 4.11 -0.01 -13.12
N ALA A 33 2.87 0.44 -12.88
CA ALA A 33 2.58 1.51 -11.93
C ALA A 33 2.91 1.08 -10.49
N GLY A 34 2.49 -0.13 -10.09
CA GLY A 34 2.76 -0.68 -8.76
C GLY A 34 4.24 -0.81 -8.45
N LEU A 35 5.03 -1.42 -9.35
CA LEU A 35 6.47 -1.55 -9.18
C LEU A 35 7.18 -0.19 -9.13
N SER A 36 6.72 0.78 -9.93
CA SER A 36 7.22 2.16 -9.87
C SER A 36 6.94 2.81 -8.51
N ALA A 37 5.72 2.63 -7.99
CA ALA A 37 5.33 3.11 -6.67
C ALA A 37 6.16 2.47 -5.55
N ILE A 38 6.36 1.14 -5.61
CA ILE A 38 7.22 0.39 -4.68
C ILE A 38 8.63 0.96 -4.69
N GLY A 39 9.25 1.07 -5.87
CA GLY A 39 10.62 1.59 -6.00
C GLY A 39 10.74 3.03 -5.48
N ALA A 40 9.77 3.89 -5.77
CA ALA A 40 9.75 5.27 -5.27
C ALA A 40 9.59 5.33 -3.74
N ALA A 41 8.65 4.58 -3.17
CA ALA A 41 8.43 4.54 -1.72
C ALA A 41 9.66 4.00 -0.98
N ARG A 42 10.29 2.93 -1.48
CA ARG A 42 11.54 2.38 -0.94
C ARG A 42 12.69 3.38 -0.98
N ARG A 43 12.88 4.10 -2.10
CA ARG A 43 13.90 5.16 -2.20
C ARG A 43 13.69 6.30 -1.20
N ASN A 44 12.44 6.57 -0.81
CA ASN A 44 12.10 7.55 0.21
C ASN A 44 12.19 7.01 1.65
N GLY A 45 12.68 5.78 1.85
CA GLY A 45 12.91 5.21 3.17
C GLY A 45 11.69 4.55 3.81
N ALA A 46 10.60 4.34 3.06
CA ALA A 46 9.42 3.66 3.57
C ALA A 46 9.66 2.15 3.75
N ILE A 47 8.94 1.56 4.71
CA ILE A 47 8.73 0.12 4.74
C ILE A 47 7.59 -0.17 3.76
N VAL A 48 7.85 -0.98 2.74
CA VAL A 48 6.87 -1.25 1.68
C VAL A 48 6.48 -2.71 1.70
N ARG A 49 5.17 -2.94 1.75
CA ARG A 49 4.52 -4.23 1.55
C ARG A 49 3.77 -4.15 0.22
N ALA A 50 3.73 -5.24 -0.53
CA ALA A 50 2.99 -5.29 -1.77
C ALA A 50 2.29 -6.62 -1.97
N PHE A 51 1.14 -6.56 -2.62
CA PHE A 51 0.30 -7.69 -2.95
C PHE A 51 0.03 -7.72 -4.45
N ASP A 52 0.06 -8.89 -5.06
CA ASP A 52 -0.43 -9.15 -6.42
C ASP A 52 -0.93 -10.59 -6.50
N THR A 53 -1.97 -10.83 -7.28
CA THR A 53 -2.53 -12.18 -7.46
C THR A 53 -1.67 -13.08 -8.36
N ARG A 54 -0.71 -12.49 -9.09
CA ARG A 54 0.19 -13.20 -10.01
C ARG A 54 1.47 -13.62 -9.28
N PRO A 55 1.82 -14.92 -9.25
CA PRO A 55 3.07 -15.38 -8.63
C PRO A 55 4.34 -14.74 -9.22
N ALA A 56 4.33 -14.41 -10.51
CA ALA A 56 5.46 -13.79 -11.21
C ALA A 56 5.84 -12.40 -10.66
N ALA A 57 4.90 -11.70 -10.02
CA ALA A 57 5.17 -10.39 -9.43
C ALA A 57 6.03 -10.49 -8.15
N ARG A 58 6.04 -11.64 -7.47
CA ARG A 58 6.73 -11.85 -6.19
C ARG A 58 8.22 -11.51 -6.29
N GLU A 59 8.92 -12.08 -7.27
CA GLU A 59 10.35 -11.85 -7.46
C GLU A 59 10.65 -10.38 -7.78
N GLN A 60 9.79 -9.74 -8.60
CA GLN A 60 9.93 -8.33 -8.95
C GLN A 60 9.80 -7.42 -7.72
N VAL A 61 8.77 -7.64 -6.89
CA VAL A 61 8.56 -6.91 -5.64
C VAL A 61 9.76 -7.08 -4.70
N GLN A 62 10.22 -8.32 -4.51
CA GLN A 62 11.33 -8.63 -3.61
C GLN A 62 12.65 -8.03 -4.10
N SER A 63 12.90 -8.00 -5.41
CA SER A 63 14.09 -7.36 -6.00
C SER A 63 14.16 -5.85 -5.72
N LEU A 64 13.01 -5.20 -5.52
CA LEU A 64 12.93 -3.79 -5.11
C LEU A 64 13.03 -3.60 -3.58
N GLY A 65 13.20 -4.69 -2.83
CA GLY A 65 13.35 -4.70 -1.38
C GLY A 65 12.04 -4.47 -0.62
N ALA A 66 10.89 -4.75 -1.23
CA ALA A 66 9.60 -4.76 -0.57
C ALA A 66 9.21 -6.17 -0.11
N GLU A 67 8.36 -6.23 0.93
CA GLU A 67 7.77 -7.48 1.41
C GLU A 67 6.60 -7.86 0.49
N PHE A 68 6.59 -9.08 -0.04
CA PHE A 68 5.46 -9.61 -0.78
C PHE A 68 4.53 -10.33 0.19
N ILE A 69 3.33 -9.78 0.40
CA ILE A 69 2.32 -10.37 1.28
C ILE A 69 1.41 -11.29 0.47
N GLU A 70 0.91 -12.36 1.11
CA GLU A 70 0.18 -13.42 0.43
C GLU A 70 -1.06 -13.79 1.23
N VAL A 71 -2.06 -14.31 0.53
CA VAL A 71 -3.21 -14.96 1.16
C VAL A 71 -2.81 -16.40 1.52
N ASP A 72 -3.28 -16.93 2.65
CA ASP A 72 -3.11 -18.33 3.08
C ASP A 72 -3.89 -19.34 2.20
N MET A 73 -4.11 -19.01 0.93
CA MET A 73 -4.78 -19.81 -0.08
C MET A 73 -4.00 -19.69 -1.39
N GLN A 74 -3.48 -20.81 -1.90
CA GLN A 74 -2.77 -20.83 -3.18
C GLN A 74 -3.76 -20.97 -4.33
N GLU A 75 -4.05 -19.86 -4.99
CA GLU A 75 -4.76 -19.82 -6.27
C GLU A 75 -3.96 -18.93 -7.23
N ASP A 76 -3.64 -19.44 -8.43
CA ASP A 76 -2.91 -18.67 -9.44
C ASP A 76 -3.86 -17.71 -10.16
N GLY A 77 -3.68 -16.40 -9.92
CA GLY A 77 -4.44 -15.32 -10.53
C GLY A 77 -3.95 -14.87 -11.90
N SER A 78 -3.01 -15.58 -12.52
CA SER A 78 -2.49 -15.24 -13.85
C SER A 78 -3.54 -15.39 -14.95
N GLY A 79 -3.72 -14.33 -15.73
CA GLY A 79 -4.52 -14.25 -16.95
C GLY A 79 -3.67 -14.13 -18.21
N GLN A 80 -4.27 -13.70 -19.33
CA GLN A 80 -3.57 -13.57 -20.60
C GLN A 80 -2.77 -12.26 -20.69
N GLY A 81 -1.64 -12.29 -21.40
CA GLY A 81 -0.83 -11.09 -21.68
C GLY A 81 -0.19 -10.44 -20.45
N GLY A 82 -0.05 -11.19 -19.34
CA GLY A 82 0.49 -10.68 -18.08
C GLY A 82 -0.53 -9.99 -17.18
N TYR A 83 -1.82 -9.95 -17.54
CA TYR A 83 -2.88 -9.42 -16.68
C TYR A 83 -3.40 -10.48 -15.70
N ALA A 84 -4.11 -10.04 -14.66
CA ALA A 84 -4.79 -10.94 -13.72
C ALA A 84 -6.14 -11.44 -14.29
N LYS A 85 -6.62 -12.59 -13.77
CA LYS A 85 -8.00 -13.07 -13.95
C LYS A 85 -8.79 -12.91 -12.64
N GLU A 86 -10.08 -13.21 -12.72
CA GLU A 86 -10.98 -13.22 -11.56
C GLU A 86 -10.71 -14.45 -10.67
N MET A 87 -10.71 -14.25 -9.36
CA MET A 87 -10.38 -15.25 -8.34
C MET A 87 -11.65 -15.90 -7.76
N SER A 88 -11.50 -17.03 -7.06
CA SER A 88 -12.60 -17.62 -6.29
C SER A 88 -13.13 -16.69 -5.19
N LYS A 89 -14.36 -16.93 -4.73
CA LYS A 89 -14.97 -16.13 -3.67
C LYS A 89 -14.20 -16.27 -2.36
N GLU A 90 -13.76 -17.48 -2.06
CA GLU A 90 -13.00 -17.81 -0.87
C GLU A 90 -11.65 -17.09 -0.87
N PHE A 91 -11.00 -16.98 -2.04
CA PHE A 91 -9.78 -16.18 -2.18
C PHE A 91 -10.05 -14.70 -1.94
N ILE A 92 -11.11 -14.14 -2.54
CA ILE A 92 -11.48 -12.73 -2.34
C ILE A 92 -11.78 -12.45 -0.86
N GLU A 93 -12.50 -13.32 -0.17
CA GLU A 93 -12.78 -13.15 1.26
C GLU A 93 -11.49 -13.11 2.10
N ALA A 94 -10.55 -14.01 1.81
CA ALA A 94 -9.27 -14.06 2.51
C ALA A 94 -8.35 -12.88 2.14
N GLU A 95 -8.37 -12.43 0.89
CA GLU A 95 -7.72 -11.21 0.40
C GLU A 95 -8.25 -9.96 1.13
N MET A 96 -9.57 -9.82 1.23
CA MET A 96 -10.19 -8.69 1.94
C MET A 96 -9.86 -8.70 3.43
N LYS A 97 -9.77 -9.88 4.06
CA LYS A 97 -9.31 -9.99 5.45
C LYS A 97 -7.87 -9.52 5.61
N LEU A 98 -6.98 -9.95 4.70
CA LEU A 98 -5.58 -9.50 4.67
C LEU A 98 -5.50 -7.98 4.55
N PHE A 99 -6.25 -7.36 3.64
CA PHE A 99 -6.25 -5.91 3.47
C PHE A 99 -6.77 -5.16 4.70
N MET A 100 -7.78 -5.69 5.39
CA MET A 100 -8.24 -5.10 6.66
C MET A 100 -7.14 -5.09 7.72
N GLU A 101 -6.41 -6.21 7.86
CA GLU A 101 -5.28 -6.31 8.79
C GLU A 101 -4.16 -5.32 8.43
N GLN A 102 -3.84 -5.19 7.14
CA GLN A 102 -2.84 -4.22 6.68
C GLN A 102 -3.27 -2.76 6.88
N CYS A 103 -4.52 -2.41 6.56
CA CYS A 103 -5.03 -1.04 6.68
C CYS A 103 -4.93 -0.48 8.10
N ARG A 104 -5.04 -1.33 9.13
CA ARG A 104 -4.83 -0.93 10.54
C ARG A 104 -3.40 -0.52 10.85
N GLU A 105 -2.42 -1.00 10.10
CA GLU A 105 -1.01 -0.76 10.38
C GLU A 105 -0.38 0.32 9.50
N VAL A 106 -0.75 0.35 8.22
CA VAL A 106 -0.09 1.17 7.21
C VAL A 106 -0.54 2.63 7.22
N ASP A 107 0.34 3.51 6.77
CA ASP A 107 0.11 4.94 6.72
C ASP A 107 -0.31 5.38 5.30
N ILE A 108 0.10 4.62 4.28
CA ILE A 108 -0.27 4.87 2.88
C ILE A 108 -0.71 3.57 2.21
N VAL A 109 -1.79 3.62 1.43
CA VAL A 109 -2.19 2.55 0.50
C VAL A 109 -2.17 3.11 -0.92
N ILE A 110 -1.57 2.37 -1.85
CA ILE A 110 -1.56 2.70 -3.28
C ILE A 110 -2.22 1.54 -4.02
N THR A 111 -3.33 1.79 -4.71
CA THR A 111 -4.06 0.76 -5.44
C THR A 111 -3.90 0.94 -6.94
N THR A 112 -3.60 -0.15 -7.64
CA THR A 112 -3.32 -0.16 -9.09
C THR A 112 -4.04 -1.29 -9.82
N ALA A 113 -4.99 -1.96 -9.17
CA ALA A 113 -5.62 -3.15 -9.68
C ALA A 113 -6.65 -2.80 -10.76
N LEU A 114 -6.36 -3.16 -12.01
CA LEU A 114 -7.23 -2.93 -13.14
C LEU A 114 -7.16 -4.11 -14.13
N ILE A 115 -8.32 -4.67 -14.46
CA ILE A 115 -8.47 -5.67 -15.52
C ILE A 115 -9.03 -4.95 -16.75
N PRO A 116 -8.35 -5.01 -17.91
CA PRO A 116 -8.83 -4.35 -19.12
C PRO A 116 -10.27 -4.74 -19.49
N GLY A 117 -11.10 -3.74 -19.82
CA GLY A 117 -12.49 -3.94 -20.22
C GLY A 117 -13.46 -4.23 -19.07
N ARG A 118 -13.02 -4.15 -17.81
CA ARG A 118 -13.87 -4.32 -16.63
C ARG A 118 -13.77 -3.11 -15.68
N PRO A 119 -14.80 -2.86 -14.87
CA PRO A 119 -14.70 -1.91 -13.76
C PRO A 119 -13.58 -2.32 -12.79
N ALA A 120 -12.97 -1.33 -12.14
CA ALA A 120 -12.00 -1.57 -11.09
C ALA A 120 -12.65 -2.35 -9.92
N PRO A 121 -12.01 -3.43 -9.42
CA PRO A 121 -12.53 -4.16 -8.26
C PRO A 121 -12.45 -3.30 -7.00
N LYS A 122 -13.45 -3.38 -6.13
CA LYS A 122 -13.46 -2.70 -4.83
C LYS A 122 -12.66 -3.51 -3.80
N LEU A 123 -11.43 -3.09 -3.59
CA LEU A 123 -10.45 -3.78 -2.72
C LEU A 123 -10.27 -3.07 -1.37
N ILE A 124 -10.58 -1.77 -1.29
CA ILE A 124 -10.52 -0.99 -0.05
C ILE A 124 -11.91 -0.47 0.27
N THR A 125 -12.56 -1.12 1.24
CA THR A 125 -13.90 -0.72 1.69
C THR A 125 -13.84 0.51 2.59
N LYS A 126 -14.96 1.22 2.75
CA LYS A 126 -15.07 2.33 3.70
C LYS A 126 -14.76 1.92 5.15
N GLU A 127 -15.05 0.68 5.52
CA GLU A 127 -14.68 0.12 6.82
C GLU A 127 -13.16 0.01 6.97
N MET A 128 -12.46 -0.42 5.92
CA MET A 128 -10.99 -0.45 5.92
C MET A 128 -10.40 0.95 6.00
N VAL A 129 -10.98 1.93 5.28
CA VAL A 129 -10.54 3.34 5.38
C VAL A 129 -10.71 3.86 6.81
N HIS A 130 -11.86 3.59 7.44
CA HIS A 130 -12.12 3.96 8.86
C HIS A 130 -11.13 3.32 9.84
N ALA A 131 -10.64 2.12 9.53
CA ALA A 131 -9.66 1.42 10.37
C ALA A 131 -8.24 1.97 10.24
N MET A 132 -7.96 2.80 9.24
CA MET A 132 -6.65 3.45 9.08
C MET A 132 -6.44 4.55 10.14
N LYS A 133 -5.17 4.90 10.37
CA LYS A 133 -4.84 6.03 11.25
C LYS A 133 -5.31 7.34 10.63
N PRO A 134 -5.85 8.29 11.42
CA PRO A 134 -6.10 9.64 10.94
C PRO A 134 -4.84 10.27 10.36
N GLY A 135 -4.96 10.95 9.22
CA GLY A 135 -3.84 11.51 8.47
C GLY A 135 -3.19 10.56 7.46
N SER A 136 -3.60 9.28 7.43
CA SER A 136 -3.21 8.35 6.37
C SER A 136 -3.68 8.81 4.98
N VAL A 137 -3.09 8.21 3.95
CA VAL A 137 -3.38 8.54 2.54
C VAL A 137 -3.67 7.27 1.74
N ILE A 138 -4.69 7.33 0.89
CA ILE A 138 -4.96 6.35 -0.15
C ILE A 138 -4.75 7.05 -1.50
N VAL A 139 -3.99 6.40 -2.39
CA VAL A 139 -3.81 6.83 -3.78
C VAL A 139 -4.41 5.77 -4.70
N ASP A 140 -5.50 6.12 -5.39
CA ASP A 140 -6.29 5.20 -6.20
C ASP A 140 -6.06 5.43 -7.69
N LEU A 141 -5.10 4.71 -8.26
CA LEU A 141 -4.74 4.86 -9.67
C LEU A 141 -5.81 4.27 -10.61
N ALA A 142 -6.81 3.56 -10.08
CA ALA A 142 -7.91 3.01 -10.86
C ALA A 142 -9.17 3.90 -10.83
N ALA A 143 -9.09 5.13 -10.31
CA ALA A 143 -10.21 6.04 -10.12
C ALA A 143 -11.08 6.25 -11.38
N GLU A 144 -10.44 6.43 -12.54
CA GLU A 144 -11.16 6.62 -13.82
C GLU A 144 -11.98 5.40 -14.25
N ALA A 145 -11.59 4.20 -13.82
CA ALA A 145 -12.29 2.95 -14.08
C ALA A 145 -13.26 2.55 -12.96
N GLY A 146 -13.60 3.49 -12.07
CA GLY A 146 -14.50 3.29 -10.93
C GLY A 146 -13.80 3.25 -9.57
N GLY A 147 -12.46 3.13 -9.54
CA GLY A 147 -11.64 3.15 -8.32
C GLY A 147 -11.60 1.84 -7.55
N ASN A 148 -10.43 1.49 -6.99
CA ASN A 148 -10.31 0.36 -6.07
C ASN A 148 -10.79 0.67 -4.65
N CYS A 149 -10.88 1.94 -4.27
CA CYS A 149 -11.42 2.36 -2.97
C CYS A 149 -12.88 2.80 -3.09
N GLU A 150 -13.69 2.45 -2.09
CA GLU A 150 -15.10 2.86 -2.00
C GLU A 150 -15.29 4.33 -1.62
N ALA A 151 -14.24 4.98 -1.09
CA ALA A 151 -14.25 6.40 -0.73
C ALA A 151 -13.68 7.31 -1.84
N THR A 152 -13.24 6.74 -2.97
CA THR A 152 -12.70 7.49 -4.11
C THR A 152 -13.78 8.35 -4.75
N VAL A 153 -13.45 9.63 -4.98
CA VAL A 153 -14.19 10.55 -5.84
C VAL A 153 -13.27 10.90 -7.00
N PRO A 154 -13.50 10.39 -8.23
CA PRO A 154 -12.57 10.56 -9.34
C PRO A 154 -12.25 12.03 -9.63
N GLY A 155 -10.96 12.36 -9.70
CA GLY A 155 -10.47 13.71 -10.00
C GLY A 155 -10.49 14.67 -8.80
N GLU A 156 -10.86 14.21 -7.61
CA GLU A 156 -10.95 15.04 -6.41
C GLU A 156 -10.12 14.46 -5.25
N LEU A 157 -9.60 15.34 -4.40
CA LEU A 157 -9.10 14.95 -3.08
C LEU A 157 -10.29 14.84 -2.13
N ALA A 158 -10.69 13.61 -1.79
CA ALA A 158 -11.71 13.36 -0.80
C ALA A 158 -11.08 13.16 0.59
N ILE A 159 -11.81 13.55 1.63
CA ILE A 159 -11.46 13.24 3.02
C ILE A 159 -12.55 12.36 3.59
N TYR A 160 -12.18 11.15 4.01
CA TYR A 160 -13.08 10.20 4.67
C TYR A 160 -12.48 9.84 6.02
N ASP A 161 -13.17 10.22 7.10
CA ASP A 161 -12.76 9.94 8.48
C ASP A 161 -11.29 10.32 8.80
N GLY A 162 -10.86 11.47 8.29
CA GLY A 162 -9.50 11.98 8.49
C GLY A 162 -8.43 11.31 7.61
N VAL A 163 -8.79 10.36 6.75
CA VAL A 163 -7.94 9.79 5.70
C VAL A 163 -8.14 10.56 4.40
N LYS A 164 -7.05 10.90 3.72
CA LYS A 164 -7.11 11.54 2.40
C LYS A 164 -7.15 10.47 1.32
N VAL A 165 -8.09 10.57 0.39
CA VAL A 165 -8.22 9.67 -0.77
C VAL A 165 -8.03 10.50 -2.02
N ILE A 166 -7.05 10.13 -2.85
CA ILE A 166 -6.59 10.87 -4.03
C ILE A 166 -6.61 9.95 -5.25
#